data_AF-A0A960AZG7-F1
#
_entry.id   AF-A0A960AZG7-F1
#
_cell.length_a   1.000
_cell.length_b   1.000
_cell.length_c   1.000
_cell.angle_alpha   90.00
_cell.angle_beta   90.00
_cell.angle_gamma   90.00
#
_symmetry.space_group_name_H-M   'P 1'
#
loop_
_entity.id
_entity.type
_entity.pdbx_description
1 polymer ?
#
loop_
_entity_poly.entity_id
_entity_poly.type
_entity_poly.pdbx_seq_one_letter_code
_entity_poly.pdbx_strand_id
1 'polypeptide(L)'
;FDVVEHNHGDEDLRSVITLNYWPSHDCYAHPWEATVPFARQLPRRVRHGVDVVLLSFYETACSPRAHPTDARFRRTFRRLGRIFPQARLGMGEVGAQRHSDGMATDPSLAEKRRVARRYYGLQPAMSTAFGDRWVGGYFWWYYYQDAVAVPRSRSLWPTLDRLLARL
;
A
#
# COMPACT_ATOMS: atom_id res chain seq x y z
N PHE A 1 -20.03 -9.87 16.57
CA PHE A 1 -19.15 -10.42 15.51
C PHE A 1 -17.92 -9.55 15.45
N ASP A 2 -16.92 -9.99 16.19
CA ASP A 2 -15.60 -9.38 16.28
C ASP A 2 -14.90 -9.47 14.92
N VAL A 3 -13.95 -8.60 14.63
CA VAL A 3 -13.17 -8.68 13.37
C VAL A 3 -12.19 -9.86 13.42
N VAL A 4 -11.90 -10.32 14.64
CA VAL A 4 -11.17 -11.55 14.95
C VAL A 4 -12.19 -12.67 15.21
N GLU A 5 -11.90 -13.90 14.82
CA GLU A 5 -12.78 -15.02 15.13
C GLU A 5 -12.89 -15.21 16.66
N HIS A 6 -14.09 -15.54 17.15
CA HIS A 6 -14.39 -15.61 18.59
C HIS A 6 -13.45 -16.56 19.36
N ASN A 7 -12.95 -17.60 18.69
CA ASN A 7 -12.04 -18.60 19.28
C ASN A 7 -10.61 -18.07 19.49
N HIS A 8 -10.28 -16.89 18.97
CA HIS A 8 -8.98 -16.24 19.12
C HIS A 8 -9.07 -14.95 19.95
N GLY A 9 -10.15 -14.77 20.72
CA GLY A 9 -10.38 -13.56 21.52
C GLY A 9 -9.29 -13.31 22.59
N ASP A 10 -8.61 -14.36 23.04
CA ASP A 10 -7.54 -14.27 24.03
C ASP A 10 -6.16 -13.97 23.41
N GLU A 11 -6.03 -13.97 22.08
CA GLU A 11 -4.74 -13.91 21.39
C GLU A 11 -4.24 -12.48 21.08
N ASP A 12 -4.89 -11.42 21.59
CA ASP A 12 -4.55 -10.00 21.35
C ASP A 12 -4.23 -9.70 19.86
N LEU A 13 -4.98 -10.34 18.96
CA LEU A 13 -4.74 -10.25 17.53
C LEU A 13 -5.15 -8.88 17.00
N ARG A 14 -4.34 -8.34 16.10
CA ARG A 14 -4.63 -7.09 15.40
C ARG A 14 -5.15 -7.36 14.00
N SER A 15 -6.26 -6.74 13.69
CA SER A 15 -6.89 -6.79 12.39
C SER A 15 -6.28 -5.77 11.42
N VAL A 16 -6.05 -6.21 10.19
CA VAL A 16 -5.50 -5.37 9.13
C VAL A 16 -6.38 -5.50 7.90
N ILE A 17 -6.74 -4.37 7.29
CA ILE A 17 -7.29 -4.36 5.93
C ILE A 17 -6.32 -3.63 5.00
N THR A 18 -6.20 -4.11 3.77
CA THR A 18 -5.55 -3.35 2.69
C THR A 18 -6.60 -2.92 1.68
N LEU A 19 -6.51 -1.67 1.24
CA LEU A 19 -7.38 -1.10 0.22
C LEU A 19 -6.53 -0.78 -1.01
N ASN A 20 -7.06 -1.09 -2.20
CA ASN A 20 -6.44 -0.60 -3.43
C ASN A 20 -6.50 0.94 -3.48
N TYR A 21 -5.36 1.56 -3.74
CA TYR A 21 -5.27 2.99 -3.95
C TYR A 21 -5.41 3.34 -5.44
N TRP A 22 -6.58 3.85 -5.81
CA TRP A 22 -6.87 4.33 -7.14
C TRP A 22 -6.90 5.87 -7.16
N PRO A 23 -5.80 6.52 -7.59
CA PRO A 23 -5.70 7.97 -7.52
C PRO A 23 -6.69 8.68 -8.44
N SER A 24 -6.92 8.20 -9.66
CA SER A 24 -7.78 8.82 -10.68
C SER A 24 -8.83 7.84 -11.23
N HIS A 25 -9.80 8.36 -11.99
CA HIS A 25 -10.85 7.55 -12.60
C HIS A 25 -10.35 6.58 -13.69
N ASP A 26 -9.20 6.89 -14.29
CA ASP A 26 -8.55 6.06 -15.32
C ASP A 26 -7.88 4.81 -14.72
N CYS A 27 -8.05 4.59 -13.42
CA CYS A 27 -7.49 3.48 -12.66
C CYS A 27 -8.51 2.39 -12.32
N TYR A 28 -9.80 2.62 -12.54
CA TYR A 28 -10.86 1.69 -12.14
C TYR A 28 -11.99 1.67 -13.16
N ALA A 29 -12.72 0.56 -13.23
CA ALA A 29 -13.82 0.40 -14.19
C ALA A 29 -15.10 1.07 -13.69
N HIS A 30 -15.35 1.02 -12.38
CA HIS A 30 -16.57 1.53 -11.78
C HIS A 30 -16.35 2.56 -10.67
N PRO A 31 -17.19 3.60 -10.55
CA PRO A 31 -17.05 4.64 -9.53
C PRO A 31 -17.01 4.13 -8.08
N TRP A 32 -17.61 2.97 -7.81
CA TRP A 32 -17.63 2.36 -6.47
C TRP A 32 -16.28 1.77 -6.06
N GLU A 33 -15.36 1.51 -7.01
CA GLU A 33 -14.01 1.03 -6.74
C GLU A 33 -13.11 2.12 -6.18
N ALA A 34 -13.43 3.40 -6.44
CA ALA A 34 -12.65 4.53 -5.96
C ALA A 34 -12.38 4.41 -4.45
N THR A 35 -11.11 4.51 -4.05
CA THR A 35 -10.63 4.09 -2.71
C THR A 35 -11.44 4.67 -1.55
N VAL A 36 -11.71 5.98 -1.57
CA VAL A 36 -12.43 6.64 -0.47
C VAL A 36 -13.93 6.35 -0.51
N PRO A 37 -14.63 6.44 -1.66
CA PRO A 37 -16.00 5.94 -1.79
C PRO A 37 -16.19 4.48 -1.35
N PHE A 38 -15.30 3.57 -1.75
CA PHE A 38 -15.34 2.16 -1.31
C PHE A 38 -15.20 2.05 0.21
N ALA A 39 -14.19 2.69 0.78
CA ALA A 39 -13.94 2.66 2.22
C ALA A 39 -15.13 3.14 3.07
N ARG A 40 -15.92 4.11 2.56
CA ARG A 40 -17.12 4.61 3.25
C ARG A 40 -18.26 3.61 3.29
N GLN A 41 -18.33 2.72 2.30
CA GLN A 41 -19.38 1.71 2.18
C GLN A 41 -19.12 0.51 3.08
N LEU A 42 -17.91 0.35 3.61
CA LEU A 42 -17.60 -0.70 4.55
C LEU A 42 -18.51 -0.64 5.79
N PRO A 43 -18.96 -1.80 6.31
CA PRO A 43 -19.79 -1.87 7.50
C PRO A 43 -19.18 -1.10 8.67
N ARG A 44 -20.02 -0.49 9.51
CA ARG A 44 -19.58 0.28 10.68
C ARG A 44 -18.61 -0.53 11.56
N ARG A 45 -18.84 -1.82 11.74
CA ARG A 45 -17.94 -2.71 12.51
C ARG A 45 -16.52 -2.77 11.96
N VAL A 46 -16.34 -2.77 10.64
CA VAL A 46 -15.01 -2.76 10.01
C VAL A 46 -14.38 -1.37 10.16
N ARG A 47 -15.17 -0.32 9.89
CA ARG A 47 -14.70 1.06 9.98
C ARG A 47 -14.22 1.46 11.38
N HIS A 48 -14.84 0.91 12.43
CA HIS A 48 -14.51 1.22 13.82
C HIS A 48 -13.77 0.10 14.56
N GLY A 49 -13.67 -1.09 13.97
CA GLY A 49 -13.05 -2.25 14.64
C GLY A 49 -11.67 -2.62 14.09
N VAL A 50 -11.27 -2.09 12.94
CA VAL A 50 -9.96 -2.44 12.36
C VAL A 50 -8.81 -1.69 13.03
N ASP A 51 -7.71 -2.39 13.32
CA ASP A 51 -6.53 -1.82 13.99
C ASP A 51 -5.60 -1.10 13.02
N VAL A 52 -5.52 -1.57 11.77
CA VAL A 52 -4.64 -1.02 10.74
C VAL A 52 -5.33 -0.98 9.38
N VAL A 53 -5.20 0.15 8.69
CA VAL A 53 -5.61 0.31 7.29
C VAL A 53 -4.40 0.60 6.43
N LEU A 54 -4.17 -0.27 5.46
CA LEU A 54 -3.07 -0.17 4.51
C LEU A 54 -3.59 0.24 3.12
N LEU A 55 -2.73 0.88 2.33
CA LEU A 55 -2.96 1.12 0.91
C LEU A 55 -2.03 0.28 0.05
N SER A 56 -2.59 -0.56 -0.81
CA SER A 56 -1.87 -1.19 -1.93
C SER A 56 -1.85 -0.23 -3.11
N PHE A 57 -0.66 0.08 -3.65
CA PHE A 57 -0.52 1.01 -4.77
C PHE A 57 0.49 0.50 -5.82
N TYR A 58 0.04 0.49 -7.07
CA TYR A 58 0.82 0.11 -8.23
C TYR A 58 0.79 1.24 -9.26
N GLU A 59 1.93 1.89 -9.47
CA GLU A 59 2.08 3.03 -10.41
C GLU A 59 1.61 2.68 -11.83
N THR A 60 1.83 1.43 -12.23
CA THR A 60 1.55 0.89 -13.56
C THR A 60 0.12 0.44 -13.77
N ALA A 61 -0.71 0.36 -12.71
CA ALA A 61 -2.03 -0.25 -12.79
C ALA A 61 -3.08 0.64 -13.47
N CYS A 62 -2.76 1.93 -13.61
CA CYS A 62 -3.60 2.90 -14.30
C CYS A 62 -3.08 3.18 -15.71
N SER A 63 -3.98 3.51 -16.63
CA SER A 63 -3.63 4.02 -17.96
C SER A 63 -4.33 5.36 -18.20
N PRO A 64 -3.61 6.50 -18.18
CA PRO A 64 -2.16 6.64 -18.04
C PRO A 64 -1.65 6.28 -16.63
N ARG A 65 -0.35 5.94 -16.55
CA ARG A 65 0.31 5.59 -15.28
C ARG A 65 0.11 6.69 -14.24
N ALA A 66 -0.14 6.27 -13.01
CA ALA A 66 -0.46 7.20 -11.95
C ALA A 66 0.79 7.58 -11.15
N HIS A 67 1.04 8.89 -11.02
CA HIS A 67 2.14 9.44 -10.21
C HIS A 67 1.63 10.36 -9.09
N PRO A 68 0.94 9.82 -8.07
CA PRO A 68 0.45 10.62 -6.96
C PRO A 68 1.60 11.30 -6.18
N THR A 69 1.42 12.59 -5.88
CA THR A 69 2.33 13.35 -5.03
C THR A 69 2.15 12.98 -3.55
N ASP A 70 3.14 13.31 -2.71
CA ASP A 70 3.05 13.11 -1.25
C ASP A 70 1.85 13.85 -0.67
N ALA A 71 1.53 15.04 -1.18
CA ALA A 71 0.34 15.79 -0.80
C ALA A 71 -0.95 15.03 -1.13
N ARG A 72 -0.98 14.29 -2.25
CA ARG A 72 -2.13 13.46 -2.64
C ARG A 72 -2.26 12.24 -1.74
N PHE A 73 -1.16 11.54 -1.41
CA PHE A 73 -1.18 10.48 -0.39
C PHE A 73 -1.65 10.99 0.97
N ARG A 74 -1.08 12.08 1.49
CA ARG A 74 -1.50 12.69 2.77
C ARG A 74 -2.98 13.02 2.78
N ARG A 75 -3.51 13.58 1.68
CA ARG A 75 -4.95 13.89 1.57
C ARG A 75 -5.79 12.62 1.62
N THR A 76 -5.40 11.56 0.91
CA THR A 76 -6.10 10.28 0.92
C THR A 76 -6.08 9.67 2.32
N PHE A 77 -4.91 9.55 2.95
CA PHE A 77 -4.77 9.00 4.30
C PHE A 77 -5.52 9.82 5.35
N ARG A 78 -5.56 11.15 5.26
CA ARG A 78 -6.43 11.98 6.14
C ARG A 78 -7.91 11.67 5.97
N ARG A 79 -8.37 11.36 4.76
CA ARG A 79 -9.76 10.93 4.52
C ARG A 79 -10.01 9.55 5.11
N LEU A 80 -9.07 8.62 4.94
CA LEU A 80 -9.15 7.28 5.53
C LEU A 80 -9.13 7.34 7.05
N GLY A 81 -8.25 8.12 7.69
CA GLY A 81 -8.21 8.27 9.14
C GLY A 81 -9.48 8.88 9.75
N ARG A 82 -10.34 9.53 8.96
CA ARG A 82 -11.69 9.95 9.39
C ARG A 82 -12.74 8.84 9.24
N ILE A 83 -12.57 7.96 8.25
CA ILE A 83 -13.42 6.79 8.03
C ILE A 83 -13.11 5.71 9.08
N PHE A 84 -11.82 5.57 9.41
CA PHE A 84 -11.27 4.61 10.38
C PHE A 84 -10.61 5.37 11.53
N PRO A 85 -11.39 5.90 12.49
CA PRO A 85 -10.88 6.84 13.49
C PRO A 85 -9.86 6.21 14.45
N GLN A 86 -9.97 4.91 14.74
CA GLN A 86 -9.10 4.19 15.68
C GLN A 86 -7.92 3.49 15.00
N ALA A 87 -8.00 3.27 13.68
CA ALA A 87 -6.97 2.55 12.96
C ALA A 87 -5.68 3.35 12.82
N ARG A 88 -4.55 2.63 12.86
CA ARG A 88 -3.28 3.10 12.30
C ARG A 88 -3.32 3.02 10.77
N LEU A 89 -2.46 3.78 10.12
CA LEU A 89 -2.43 3.98 8.67
C LEU A 89 -1.06 3.59 8.12
N GLY A 90 -1.05 2.95 6.96
CA GLY A 90 0.19 2.56 6.31
C GLY A 90 0.06 2.32 4.81
N MET A 91 1.19 2.07 4.17
CA MET A 91 1.23 1.40 2.88
C MET A 91 1.13 -0.11 3.11
N GLY A 92 0.55 -0.82 2.17
CA GLY A 92 0.54 -2.29 2.14
C GLY A 92 1.45 -2.73 1.02
N GLU A 93 0.88 -2.95 -0.16
CA GLU A 93 1.67 -3.41 -1.30
C GLU A 93 2.17 -2.23 -2.14
N VAL A 94 3.40 -2.36 -2.62
CA VAL A 94 3.97 -1.55 -3.69
C VAL A 94 4.67 -2.50 -4.65
N GLY A 95 4.50 -2.30 -5.95
CA GLY A 95 5.23 -3.10 -6.93
C GLY A 95 5.25 -2.48 -8.30
N ALA A 96 5.97 -3.12 -9.21
CA ALA A 96 5.88 -2.87 -10.64
C ALA A 96 5.21 -4.09 -11.28
N GLN A 97 4.08 -3.86 -11.94
CA GLN A 97 3.33 -4.93 -12.59
C GLN A 97 4.07 -5.50 -13.79
N ARG A 98 3.82 -6.78 -14.05
CA ARG A 98 4.48 -7.60 -15.07
C ARG A 98 3.57 -7.87 -16.26
N HIS A 99 4.10 -8.58 -17.26
CA HIS A 99 3.28 -9.07 -18.36
C HIS A 99 2.11 -9.95 -17.87
N SER A 100 2.32 -10.76 -16.83
CA SER A 100 1.26 -11.57 -16.20
C SER A 100 0.13 -10.74 -15.59
N ASP A 101 0.36 -9.45 -15.33
CA ASP A 101 -0.61 -8.50 -14.78
C ASP A 101 -1.28 -7.67 -15.89
N GLY A 102 -1.09 -8.03 -17.17
CA GLY A 102 -1.67 -7.33 -18.32
C GLY A 102 -0.82 -6.19 -18.87
N MET A 103 0.44 -6.05 -18.44
CA MET A 103 1.39 -5.09 -19.03
C MET A 103 1.94 -5.63 -20.36
N ALA A 104 2.31 -4.75 -21.29
CA ALA A 104 2.91 -5.17 -22.57
C ALA A 104 4.27 -5.87 -22.40
N THR A 105 5.03 -5.52 -21.36
CA THR A 105 6.35 -6.10 -21.06
C THR A 105 6.59 -6.15 -19.56
N ASP A 106 7.55 -6.99 -19.14
CA ASP A 106 8.03 -7.01 -17.77
C ASP A 106 8.83 -5.74 -17.42
N PRO A 107 8.71 -5.24 -16.17
CA PRO A 107 9.41 -4.04 -15.75
C PRO A 107 10.91 -4.32 -15.60
N SER A 108 11.71 -3.39 -16.10
CA SER A 108 13.17 -3.44 -15.96
C SER A 108 13.59 -3.31 -14.49
N LEU A 109 14.81 -3.77 -14.16
CA LEU A 109 15.37 -3.56 -12.82
C LEU A 109 15.49 -2.06 -12.47
N ALA A 110 15.78 -1.20 -13.45
CA ALA A 110 15.84 0.24 -13.25
C ALA A 110 14.47 0.81 -12.86
N GLU A 111 13.40 0.34 -13.50
CA GLU A 111 12.03 0.71 -13.17
C GLU A 111 11.63 0.23 -11.76
N LYS A 112 11.90 -1.03 -11.43
CA LYS A 112 11.63 -1.57 -10.08
C LYS A 112 12.33 -0.75 -9.00
N ARG A 113 13.60 -0.38 -9.23
CA ARG A 113 14.38 0.49 -8.33
C ARG A 113 13.77 1.89 -8.19
N ARG A 114 13.31 2.49 -9.29
CA ARG A 114 12.64 3.80 -9.29
C ARG A 114 11.37 3.77 -8.44
N VAL A 115 10.50 2.79 -8.69
CA VAL A 115 9.24 2.60 -7.97
C VAL A 115 9.51 2.37 -6.48
N ALA A 116 10.39 1.44 -6.14
CA ALA A 116 10.75 1.17 -4.74
C ALA A 116 11.25 2.44 -4.02
N ARG A 117 12.21 3.17 -4.62
CA ARG A 117 12.75 4.41 -4.03
C ARG A 117 11.67 5.48 -3.85
N ARG A 118 10.78 5.66 -4.83
CA ARG A 118 9.73 6.67 -4.78
C ARG A 118 8.76 6.44 -3.63
N TYR A 119 8.26 5.20 -3.50
CA TYR A 119 7.16 4.92 -2.58
C TYR A 119 7.65 4.54 -1.19
N TYR A 120 8.74 3.79 -1.03
CA TYR A 120 9.36 3.60 0.29
C TYR A 120 9.89 4.93 0.84
N GLY A 121 10.30 5.84 -0.05
CA GLY A 121 10.71 7.20 0.29
C GLY A 121 9.58 8.10 0.82
N LEU A 122 8.32 7.65 0.83
CA LEU A 122 7.23 8.37 1.47
C LEU A 122 7.35 8.41 3.00
N GLN A 123 8.10 7.47 3.60
CA GLN A 123 8.17 7.26 5.04
C GLN A 123 8.38 8.56 5.82
N PRO A 124 9.42 9.39 5.58
CA PRO A 124 9.65 10.58 6.39
C PRO A 124 8.51 11.60 6.31
N ALA A 125 7.93 11.78 5.12
CA ALA A 125 6.83 12.72 4.89
C ALA A 125 5.52 12.25 5.53
N MET A 126 5.27 10.93 5.58
CA MET A 126 4.08 10.37 6.22
C MET A 126 4.24 10.32 7.74
N SER A 127 5.39 9.90 8.27
CA SER A 127 5.67 9.92 9.71
C SER A 127 5.52 11.33 10.28
N THR A 128 6.06 12.35 9.60
CA THR A 128 5.85 13.77 9.97
C THR A 128 4.37 14.17 9.97
N ALA A 129 3.58 13.66 9.02
CA ALA A 129 2.19 14.08 8.83
C ALA A 129 1.19 13.39 9.76
N PHE A 130 1.52 12.21 10.28
CA PHE A 130 0.59 11.32 10.98
C PHE A 130 1.10 10.82 12.34
N GLY A 131 2.37 11.07 12.68
CA GLY A 131 2.98 10.65 13.94
C GLY A 131 2.82 9.14 14.19
N ASP A 132 2.47 8.78 15.42
CA ASP A 132 2.32 7.39 15.87
C ASP A 132 1.21 6.61 15.15
N ARG A 133 0.29 7.31 14.45
CA ARG A 133 -0.69 6.62 13.60
C ARG A 133 -0.07 6.04 12.33
N TRP A 134 1.13 6.47 11.92
CA TRP A 134 1.78 5.93 10.72
C TRP A 134 2.63 4.70 11.04
N VAL A 135 2.31 3.57 10.43
CA VAL A 135 3.03 2.29 10.65
C VAL A 135 4.00 1.91 9.54
N GLY A 136 4.14 2.74 8.50
CA GLY A 136 4.90 2.34 7.31
C GLY A 136 4.19 1.23 6.55
N GLY A 137 4.81 0.06 6.42
CA GLY A 137 4.17 -1.14 5.85
C GLY A 137 4.47 -1.44 4.37
N TYR A 138 5.64 -1.05 3.86
CA TYR A 138 5.99 -1.25 2.45
C TYR A 138 6.34 -2.71 2.11
N PHE A 139 5.34 -3.50 1.72
CA PHE A 139 5.52 -4.82 1.14
C PHE A 139 5.79 -4.71 -0.36
N TRP A 140 6.93 -5.23 -0.83
CA TRP A 140 7.23 -5.27 -2.26
C TRP A 140 6.50 -6.46 -2.90
N TRP A 141 5.49 -6.18 -3.71
CA TRP A 141 4.85 -7.21 -4.53
C TRP A 141 5.87 -7.79 -5.51
N TYR A 142 5.94 -9.12 -5.57
CA TYR A 142 7.01 -9.90 -6.22
C TYR A 142 8.37 -9.91 -5.50
N TYR A 143 8.42 -9.76 -4.17
CA TYR A 143 9.69 -9.83 -3.42
C TYR A 143 10.51 -11.08 -3.74
N TYR A 144 9.89 -12.25 -3.76
CA TYR A 144 10.61 -13.49 -4.08
C TYR A 144 11.26 -13.41 -5.48
N GLN A 145 10.49 -13.07 -6.51
CA GLN A 145 10.97 -13.04 -7.90
C GLN A 145 12.02 -11.95 -8.12
N ASP A 146 11.86 -10.79 -7.48
CA ASP A 146 12.73 -9.63 -7.72
C ASP A 146 13.94 -9.54 -6.80
N ALA A 147 13.85 -10.06 -5.58
CA ALA A 147 14.89 -9.97 -4.57
C ALA A 147 15.61 -11.30 -4.33
N VAL A 148 14.90 -12.45 -4.39
CA VAL A 148 15.43 -13.74 -3.92
C VAL A 148 15.80 -14.68 -5.07
N ALA A 149 14.95 -14.83 -6.08
CA ALA A 149 15.09 -15.83 -7.15
C ALA A 149 16.19 -15.52 -8.18
N VAL A 150 16.83 -14.34 -8.10
CA VAL A 150 17.88 -13.90 -9.02
C VAL A 150 19.15 -13.50 -8.25
N PRO A 151 20.36 -13.60 -8.84
CA PRO A 151 21.59 -13.24 -8.16
C PRO A 151 21.56 -11.82 -7.59
N ARG A 152 22.09 -11.63 -6.37
CA ARG A 152 22.01 -10.36 -5.63
C ARG A 152 22.41 -9.13 -6.46
N SER A 153 23.43 -9.24 -7.30
CA SER A 153 23.92 -8.16 -8.19
C SER A 153 22.91 -7.71 -9.25
N ARG A 154 22.00 -8.59 -9.67
CA ARG A 154 20.93 -8.33 -10.64
C ARG A 154 19.54 -8.22 -9.99
N SER A 155 19.46 -8.44 -8.68
CA SER A 155 18.22 -8.37 -7.92
C SER A 155 17.88 -6.93 -7.47
N LEU A 156 16.64 -6.78 -7.02
CA LEU A 156 16.16 -5.61 -6.30
C LEU A 156 16.59 -5.61 -4.82
N TRP A 157 17.05 -6.75 -4.28
CA TRP A 157 17.36 -6.91 -2.85
C TRP A 157 18.23 -5.77 -2.31
N PRO A 158 19.43 -5.44 -2.86
CA PRO A 158 20.25 -4.37 -2.27
C PRO A 158 19.55 -3.01 -2.21
N THR A 159 18.56 -2.77 -3.07
CA THR A 159 17.77 -1.54 -3.04
C THR A 159 16.75 -1.59 -1.90
N LEU A 160 15.97 -2.66 -1.78
CA LEU A 160 15.00 -2.81 -0.69
C LEU A 160 15.69 -2.84 0.67
N ASP A 161 16.80 -3.56 0.80
CA ASP A 161 17.63 -3.66 2.03
C ASP A 161 17.98 -2.26 2.59
N ARG A 162 18.51 -1.39 1.73
CA ARG A 162 18.88 -0.02 2.10
C ARG A 162 17.68 0.89 2.38
N LEU A 163 16.53 0.64 1.75
CA LEU A 163 15.33 1.42 1.97
C LEU A 163 14.67 1.03 3.30
N LEU A 164 14.58 -0.27 3.57
CA LEU A 164 14.04 -0.84 4.81
C LEU A 164 14.87 -0.45 6.03
N ALA A 165 16.21 -0.38 5.90
CA ALA A 165 17.10 0.08 6.96
C ALA A 165 16.90 1.56 7.37
N ARG A 166 16.04 2.31 6.67
CA ARG A 166 15.73 3.72 6.93
C ARG A 166 14.30 3.95 7.39
N LEU A 167 13.51 2.89 7.55
CA LEU A 167 12.09 2.99 7.89
C LEU A 167 11.84 3.18 9.39
#